data_AF-A0A939VIZ5-F1
#
_entry.id   AF-A0A939VIZ5-F1
#
_cell.length_a   1.000
_cell.length_b   1.000
_cell.length_c   1.000
_cell.angle_alpha   90.00
_cell.angle_beta   90.00
_cell.angle_gamma   90.00
#
_symmetry.space_group_name_H-M   'P 1'
#
loop_
_entity.id
_entity.type
_entity.pdbx_description
1 polymer ?
#
loop_
_entity_poly.entity_id
_entity_poly.type
_entity_poly.pdbx_seq_one_letter_code
_entity_poly.pdbx_strand_id
1 'polypeptide(L)'
;MEKISLNIKIRAFILVLLTSMPGVIESQIDCYQKLKQRGEEAYNTGNFSKAIEFFKSADECPEKPSNNDLHIVIESCEAEIKKRNNNIQFVYYNEYINVSSEILKPTSLGGTYYIDFSSNAEELYCDVSEYWISCSFVGLSTIKIRVSSNNLMWRHGFVVIYSGNTEKKIYIYQDGRDLNSPSSLWGKYF
;
A
#
# COMPACT_ATOMS: atom_id res chain seq x y z
N MET A 1 -26.10 48.31 55.06
CA MET A 1 -26.68 47.70 53.85
C MET A 1 -26.54 46.20 53.98
N GLU A 2 -27.66 45.52 53.76
CA GLU A 2 -27.93 44.08 53.71
C GLU A 2 -27.57 43.17 54.91
N LYS A 3 -28.64 42.90 55.68
CA LYS A 3 -28.87 41.72 56.52
C LYS A 3 -29.26 40.54 55.61
N ILE A 4 -29.02 39.30 56.07
CA ILE A 4 -29.98 38.17 56.19
C ILE A 4 -29.24 37.09 57.00
N SER A 5 -29.47 37.01 58.32
CA SER A 5 -30.44 36.12 59.01
C SER A 5 -29.96 34.66 59.05
N LEU A 6 -29.33 34.14 60.12
CA LEU A 6 -29.81 33.85 61.49
C LEU A 6 -30.63 32.54 61.61
N ASN A 7 -30.03 31.52 62.25
CA ASN A 7 -30.57 30.63 63.31
C ASN A 7 -29.70 29.35 63.38
N ILE A 8 -28.77 29.11 64.33
CA ILE A 8 -28.79 29.04 65.81
C ILE A 8 -29.75 27.97 66.37
N LYS A 9 -29.22 26.75 66.68
CA LYS A 9 -29.19 26.07 68.00
C LYS A 9 -29.00 24.53 67.87
N ILE A 10 -27.82 23.98 68.16
CA ILE A 10 -27.32 23.44 69.46
C ILE A 10 -27.57 21.92 69.65
N ARG A 11 -26.45 21.17 69.57
CA ARG A 11 -25.94 20.03 70.39
C ARG A 11 -26.85 18.81 70.69
N ALA A 12 -26.35 17.62 70.32
CA ALA A 12 -25.98 16.57 71.29
C ALA A 12 -25.14 15.46 70.61
N PHE A 13 -24.37 14.78 71.44
CA PHE A 13 -23.17 14.01 71.19
C PHE A 13 -23.50 12.53 71.48
N ILE A 14 -23.43 11.61 70.51
CA ILE A 14 -23.29 10.17 70.79
C ILE A 14 -22.34 9.54 69.78
N LEU A 15 -21.31 8.94 70.35
CA LEU A 15 -20.21 8.22 69.75
C LEU A 15 -20.53 6.72 69.85
N VAL A 16 -19.88 5.90 69.00
CA VAL A 16 -19.69 4.44 69.11
C VAL A 16 -20.73 3.56 68.36
N LEU A 17 -20.36 2.94 67.24
CA LEU A 17 -19.79 1.57 67.17
C LEU A 17 -19.54 1.13 65.72
N LEU A 18 -18.34 0.57 65.48
CA LEU A 18 -18.01 -0.19 64.29
C LEU A 18 -19.03 -1.30 64.04
N THR A 19 -19.60 -1.33 62.84
CA THR A 19 -19.81 -2.60 62.14
C THR A 19 -18.97 -2.55 60.88
N SER A 20 -17.86 -3.26 60.96
CA SER A 20 -17.12 -3.79 59.82
C SER A 20 -18.11 -4.29 58.78
N MET A 21 -18.16 -3.65 57.61
CA MET A 21 -18.74 -4.27 56.42
C MET A 21 -17.96 -5.56 56.17
N PRO A 22 -18.56 -6.75 56.35
CA PRO A 22 -17.91 -7.98 55.95
C PRO A 22 -18.01 -8.05 54.42
N GLY A 23 -16.84 -8.01 53.77
CA GLY A 23 -16.61 -8.63 52.47
C GLY A 23 -17.46 -8.14 51.31
N VAL A 24 -16.98 -7.11 50.60
CA VAL A 24 -16.99 -7.23 49.13
C VAL A 24 -15.69 -7.92 48.75
N ILE A 25 -15.71 -9.26 48.85
CA ILE A 25 -14.76 -10.09 48.11
C ILE A 25 -15.24 -10.03 46.65
N GLU A 26 -14.94 -8.93 45.97
CA GLU A 26 -15.10 -8.82 44.52
C GLU A 26 -13.91 -9.54 43.86
N SER A 27 -13.85 -10.85 44.05
CA SER A 27 -12.81 -11.65 43.42
C SER A 27 -13.38 -12.98 42.96
N GLN A 28 -13.37 -13.16 41.64
CA GLN A 28 -13.45 -14.44 40.91
C GLN A 28 -14.81 -15.03 40.52
N ILE A 29 -15.81 -14.24 40.11
CA ILE A 29 -16.91 -14.77 39.27
C ILE A 29 -17.31 -13.73 38.22
N ASP A 30 -16.41 -13.42 37.29
CA ASP A 30 -16.73 -12.55 36.16
C ASP A 30 -15.75 -12.73 34.98
N CYS A 31 -15.31 -13.96 34.73
CA CYS A 31 -14.50 -14.31 33.56
C CYS A 31 -15.38 -14.25 32.31
N TYR A 32 -16.53 -14.94 32.35
CA TYR A 32 -17.44 -15.09 31.23
C TYR A 32 -18.00 -13.73 30.77
N GLN A 33 -18.56 -12.91 31.67
CA GLN A 33 -19.22 -11.67 31.24
C GLN A 33 -18.21 -10.63 30.74
N LYS A 34 -17.05 -10.48 31.40
CA LYS A 34 -15.96 -9.60 30.90
C LYS A 34 -15.46 -10.01 29.52
N LEU A 35 -15.22 -11.30 29.30
CA LEU A 35 -14.70 -11.77 28.02
C LEU A 35 -15.77 -11.72 26.92
N LYS A 36 -17.02 -12.07 27.24
CA LYS A 36 -18.15 -11.89 26.32
C LYS A 36 -18.31 -10.42 25.92
N GLN A 37 -18.29 -9.49 26.87
CA GLN A 37 -18.38 -8.05 26.59
C GLN A 37 -17.25 -7.58 25.66
N ARG A 38 -15.99 -7.96 25.94
CA ARG A 38 -14.86 -7.61 25.07
C ARG A 38 -14.99 -8.21 23.67
N GLY A 39 -15.53 -9.43 23.58
CA GLY A 39 -15.84 -10.07 22.30
C GLY A 39 -16.89 -9.28 21.52
N GLU A 40 -17.96 -8.83 22.17
CA GLU A 40 -19.01 -7.99 21.57
C GLU A 40 -18.47 -6.63 21.10
N GLU A 41 -17.62 -5.97 21.89
CA GLU A 41 -16.94 -4.73 21.50
C GLU A 41 -16.06 -4.92 20.26
N ALA A 42 -15.28 -6.01 20.21
CA ALA A 42 -14.47 -6.35 19.05
C ALA A 42 -15.33 -6.71 17.82
N TYR A 43 -16.45 -7.43 18.02
CA TYR A 43 -17.40 -7.78 16.97
C TYR A 43 -18.03 -6.53 16.34
N ASN A 44 -18.52 -5.62 17.18
CA ASN A 44 -19.17 -4.38 16.73
C ASN A 44 -18.23 -3.41 16.01
N THR A 45 -16.93 -3.49 16.30
CA THR A 45 -15.88 -2.73 15.59
C THR A 45 -15.37 -3.45 14.33
N GLY A 46 -15.92 -4.62 14.01
CA GLY A 46 -15.53 -5.42 12.84
C GLY A 46 -14.16 -6.09 12.98
N ASN A 47 -13.59 -6.14 14.19
CA ASN A 47 -12.36 -6.87 14.48
C ASN A 47 -12.68 -8.33 14.83
N PHE A 48 -13.13 -9.08 13.82
CA PHE A 48 -13.63 -10.44 13.99
C PHE A 48 -12.58 -11.42 14.54
N SER A 49 -11.30 -11.25 14.21
CA SER A 49 -10.23 -12.10 14.77
C SER A 49 -10.12 -11.94 16.28
N LYS A 50 -10.12 -10.70 16.77
CA LYS A 50 -10.06 -10.41 18.20
C LYS A 50 -11.35 -10.79 18.94
N ALA A 51 -12.49 -10.67 18.26
CA ALA A 51 -13.77 -11.15 18.78
C ALA A 51 -13.73 -12.67 19.03
N ILE A 52 -13.23 -13.45 18.07
CA ILE A 52 -13.07 -14.92 18.21
C ILE A 52 -12.19 -15.27 19.41
N GLU A 53 -11.06 -14.57 19.59
CA GLU A 53 -10.16 -14.80 20.74
C GLU A 53 -10.90 -14.63 22.09
N PHE A 54 -11.65 -13.54 22.23
CA PHE A 54 -12.41 -13.26 23.44
C PHE A 54 -13.56 -14.25 23.64
N PHE A 55 -14.28 -14.63 22.59
CA PHE A 55 -15.37 -15.60 22.70
C PHE A 55 -14.87 -17.01 23.02
N LYS A 56 -13.74 -17.45 22.45
CA LYS A 56 -13.10 -18.73 22.83
C LYS A 56 -12.67 -18.72 24.29
N SER A 57 -12.06 -17.61 24.73
CA SER A 57 -11.68 -17.45 26.14
C SER A 57 -12.90 -17.45 27.06
N ALA A 58 -14.02 -16.84 26.65
CA ALA A 58 -15.28 -16.85 27.40
C ALA A 58 -15.87 -18.26 27.49
N ASP A 59 -15.76 -19.07 26.43
CA ASP A 59 -16.20 -20.47 26.43
C ASP A 59 -15.31 -21.38 27.30
N GLU A 60 -14.13 -20.94 27.71
CA GLU A 60 -13.30 -21.68 28.66
C GLU A 60 -13.61 -21.35 30.13
N CYS A 61 -14.41 -20.31 30.41
CA CYS A 61 -14.74 -19.90 31.77
C CYS A 61 -15.64 -20.94 32.48
N PRO A 62 -15.34 -21.32 33.74
CA PRO A 62 -16.08 -22.36 34.47
C PRO A 62 -17.53 -21.96 34.81
N GLU A 63 -17.82 -20.67 34.92
CA GLU A 63 -19.13 -20.12 35.25
C GLU A 63 -20.02 -19.84 34.01
N LYS A 64 -19.57 -20.23 32.82
CA LYS A 64 -20.34 -20.00 31.59
C LYS A 64 -21.73 -20.64 31.66
N PRO A 65 -22.79 -19.99 31.15
CA PRO A 65 -24.09 -20.61 31.01
C PRO A 65 -24.02 -21.86 30.12
N SER A 66 -24.73 -22.92 30.52
CA SER A 66 -24.82 -24.16 29.72
C SER A 66 -25.53 -23.96 28.38
N ASN A 67 -26.32 -22.90 28.24
CA ASN A 67 -27.09 -22.53 27.05
C ASN A 67 -26.51 -21.30 26.32
N ASN A 68 -25.20 -21.09 26.37
CA ASN A 68 -24.57 -19.96 25.68
C ASN A 68 -24.55 -20.14 24.16
N ASP A 69 -24.42 -19.02 23.44
CA ASP A 69 -24.48 -18.90 21.98
C ASP A 69 -23.11 -18.60 21.34
N LEU A 70 -22.01 -18.70 22.11
CA LEU A 70 -20.68 -18.26 21.68
C LEU A 70 -20.21 -18.99 20.42
N HIS A 71 -20.52 -20.28 20.27
CA HIS A 71 -20.13 -21.05 19.09
C HIS A 71 -20.74 -20.47 17.80
N ILE A 72 -22.03 -20.10 17.83
CA ILE A 72 -22.73 -19.51 16.68
C ILE A 72 -22.08 -18.16 16.32
N VAL A 73 -21.73 -17.37 17.32
CA VAL A 73 -21.08 -16.06 17.12
C VAL A 73 -19.66 -16.24 16.54
N ILE A 74 -18.91 -17.23 17.02
CA ILE A 74 -17.59 -17.59 16.48
C ILE A 74 -17.71 -18.01 15.01
N GLU A 75 -18.65 -18.88 14.67
CA GLU A 75 -18.89 -19.30 13.27
C GLU A 75 -19.25 -18.12 12.37
N SER A 76 -20.07 -17.18 12.87
CA SER A 76 -20.39 -15.93 12.15
C SER A 76 -19.14 -15.07 11.91
N CYS A 77 -18.27 -14.92 12.91
CA CYS A 77 -17.01 -14.21 12.77
C CYS A 77 -16.09 -14.86 11.72
N GLU A 78 -15.96 -16.19 11.76
CA GLU A 78 -15.15 -16.95 10.80
C GLU A 78 -15.70 -16.81 9.37
N ALA A 79 -17.02 -16.81 9.21
CA ALA A 79 -17.66 -16.55 7.93
C ALA A 79 -17.38 -15.14 7.41
N GLU A 80 -17.39 -14.12 8.26
CA GLU A 80 -17.05 -12.74 7.87
C GLU A 80 -15.57 -12.58 7.51
N ILE A 81 -14.65 -13.20 8.25
CA ILE A 81 -13.23 -13.25 7.88
C ILE A 81 -13.07 -13.92 6.51
N LYS A 82 -13.72 -15.06 6.29
CA LYS A 82 -13.69 -15.77 5.00
C LYS A 82 -14.26 -14.94 3.86
N LYS A 83 -15.38 -14.23 4.08
CA LYS A 83 -15.93 -13.29 3.11
C LYS A 83 -14.94 -12.18 2.80
N ARG A 84 -14.33 -11.56 3.80
CA ARG A 84 -13.31 -10.50 3.59
C ARG A 84 -12.12 -11.02 2.80
N ASN A 85 -11.62 -12.20 3.14
CA ASN A 85 -10.49 -12.82 2.43
C ASN A 85 -10.84 -13.21 0.98
N ASN A 86 -12.05 -13.72 0.76
CA ASN A 86 -12.53 -14.06 -0.59
C ASN A 86 -12.91 -12.81 -1.41
N ASN A 87 -13.20 -11.69 -0.75
CA ASN A 87 -13.51 -10.41 -1.37
C ASN A 87 -12.27 -9.49 -1.45
N ILE A 88 -11.07 -10.02 -1.19
CA ILE A 88 -9.83 -9.47 -1.74
C ILE A 88 -9.86 -9.83 -3.23
N GLN A 89 -10.64 -9.05 -3.99
CA GLN A 89 -10.48 -8.96 -5.42
C GLN A 89 -9.06 -8.40 -5.63
N PHE A 90 -8.09 -9.26 -5.94
CA PHE A 90 -6.85 -8.79 -6.51
C PHE A 90 -7.22 -8.04 -7.78
N VAL A 91 -7.28 -6.71 -7.71
CA VAL A 91 -7.28 -5.87 -8.89
C VAL A 91 -5.88 -6.03 -9.46
N TYR A 92 -5.69 -7.07 -10.26
CA TYR A 92 -4.61 -7.09 -11.24
C TYR A 92 -4.91 -5.91 -12.16
N TYR A 93 -4.36 -4.73 -11.83
CA TYR A 93 -4.16 -3.73 -12.85
C TYR A 93 -3.24 -4.40 -13.86
N ASN A 94 -3.77 -4.69 -15.05
CA ASN A 94 -2.92 -5.08 -16.16
C ASN A 94 -1.94 -3.91 -16.32
N GLU A 95 -0.69 -4.13 -15.90
CA GLU A 95 0.37 -3.16 -16.10
C GLU A 95 0.45 -2.91 -17.60
N TYR A 96 0.57 -1.65 -17.99
CA TYR A 96 0.71 -1.27 -19.37
C TYR A 96 1.89 -0.33 -19.54
N ILE A 97 2.41 -0.32 -20.76
CA ILE A 97 3.34 0.71 -21.19
C ILE A 97 3.12 1.00 -22.68
N ASN A 98 2.87 2.27 -22.98
CA ASN A 98 2.77 2.79 -24.33
C ASN A 98 3.85 3.84 -24.55
N VAL A 99 4.43 3.87 -25.75
CA VAL A 99 5.47 4.83 -26.15
C VAL A 99 4.98 5.62 -27.35
N SER A 100 5.38 6.89 -27.46
CA SER A 100 5.00 7.74 -28.58
C SER A 100 5.69 7.35 -29.90
N SER A 101 6.84 6.65 -29.82
CA SER A 101 7.49 6.02 -30.97
C SER A 101 8.18 4.72 -30.56
N GLU A 102 7.99 3.68 -31.37
CA GLU A 102 8.69 2.40 -31.26
C GLU A 102 9.95 2.33 -32.12
N ILE A 103 10.19 3.34 -32.96
CA ILE A 103 11.31 3.37 -33.90
C ILE A 103 12.02 4.72 -33.82
N LEU A 104 13.34 4.66 -33.64
CA LEU A 104 14.25 5.79 -33.77
C LEU A 104 15.19 5.56 -34.95
N LYS A 105 15.39 6.60 -35.75
CA LYS A 105 16.34 6.59 -36.89
C LYS A 105 17.37 7.71 -36.77
N PRO A 106 18.35 7.59 -35.85
CA PRO A 106 19.44 8.55 -35.73
C PRO A 106 20.31 8.58 -36.99
N THR A 107 20.83 9.75 -37.32
CA THR A 107 21.88 9.85 -38.34
C THR A 107 23.21 9.28 -37.81
N SER A 108 24.21 9.19 -38.68
CA SER A 108 25.58 8.81 -38.30
C SER A 108 26.19 9.66 -37.17
N LEU A 109 25.68 10.87 -36.90
CA LEU A 109 26.16 11.71 -35.80
C LEU A 109 25.67 11.24 -34.42
N GLY A 110 24.64 10.41 -34.39
CA GLY A 110 23.93 10.08 -33.16
C GLY A 110 23.17 11.29 -32.62
N GLY A 111 22.95 11.32 -31.31
CA GLY A 111 22.25 12.42 -30.66
C GLY A 111 21.57 12.03 -29.36
N THR A 112 20.81 12.97 -28.82
CA THR A 112 19.90 12.76 -27.68
C THR A 112 18.47 12.86 -28.17
N TYR A 113 17.67 11.86 -27.83
CA TYR A 113 16.27 11.72 -28.23
C TYR A 113 15.40 11.60 -26.99
N TYR A 114 14.21 12.16 -27.04
CA TYR A 114 13.23 12.09 -25.97
C TYR A 114 12.00 11.37 -26.52
N ILE A 115 11.61 10.29 -25.87
CA ILE A 115 10.40 9.54 -26.19
C ILE A 115 9.47 9.64 -24.99
N ASP A 116 8.27 10.12 -25.24
CA ASP A 116 7.23 10.14 -24.22
C ASP A 116 6.60 8.76 -24.09
N PHE A 117 6.24 8.39 -22.87
CA PHE A 117 5.57 7.15 -22.56
C PHE A 117 4.49 7.36 -21.49
N SER A 118 3.56 6.41 -21.42
CA SER A 118 2.53 6.34 -20.39
C SER A 118 2.54 4.94 -19.78
N SER A 119 2.48 4.86 -18.45
CA SER A 119 2.47 3.64 -17.66
C SER A 119 1.64 3.82 -16.39
N ASN A 120 1.10 2.72 -15.86
CA ASN A 120 0.46 2.64 -14.55
C ASN A 120 1.29 1.87 -13.50
N ALA A 121 2.52 1.50 -13.82
CA ALA A 121 3.40 0.82 -12.86
C ALA A 121 4.05 1.82 -11.90
N GLU A 122 4.24 1.39 -10.66
CA GLU A 122 4.96 2.17 -9.64
C GLU A 122 6.48 2.15 -9.89
N GLU A 123 6.98 1.05 -10.46
CA GLU A 123 8.40 0.84 -10.75
C GLU A 123 8.67 0.88 -12.25
N LEU A 124 9.64 1.72 -12.63
CA LEU A 124 10.11 1.90 -13.99
C LEU A 124 11.62 1.71 -14.05
N TYR A 125 12.07 0.90 -15.00
CA TYR A 125 13.50 0.77 -15.32
C TYR A 125 13.69 0.66 -16.84
N CYS A 126 14.89 0.98 -17.32
CA CYS A 126 15.22 0.86 -18.74
C CYS A 126 16.55 0.12 -18.91
N ASP A 127 16.65 -0.61 -20.01
CA ASP A 127 17.84 -1.38 -20.38
C ASP A 127 18.16 -1.19 -21.87
N VAL A 128 19.39 -1.48 -22.26
CA VAL A 128 19.88 -1.27 -23.62
C VAL A 128 20.57 -2.52 -24.15
N SER A 129 20.37 -2.83 -25.43
CA SER A 129 21.00 -4.01 -26.05
C SER A 129 22.47 -3.81 -26.42
N GLU A 130 22.90 -2.55 -26.56
CA GLU A 130 24.18 -2.19 -27.18
C GLU A 130 24.90 -1.09 -26.42
N TYR A 131 26.23 -1.19 -26.33
CA TYR A 131 27.09 -0.25 -25.59
C TYR A 131 27.10 1.19 -26.16
N TRP A 132 26.71 1.36 -27.43
CA TRP A 132 26.67 2.67 -28.09
C TRP A 132 25.33 3.40 -27.88
N ILE A 133 24.41 2.79 -27.12
CA ILE A 133 23.12 3.32 -26.70
C ILE A 133 23.15 3.51 -25.18
N SER A 134 22.50 4.54 -24.67
CA SER A 134 22.17 4.65 -23.24
C SER A 134 20.77 5.20 -23.06
N CYS A 135 20.14 4.85 -21.95
CA CYS A 135 18.80 5.28 -21.59
C CYS A 135 18.79 5.85 -20.16
N SER A 136 17.88 6.79 -19.89
CA SER A 136 17.63 7.34 -18.56
C SER A 136 16.24 8.00 -18.54
N PHE A 137 15.56 8.00 -17.40
CA PHE A 137 14.28 8.70 -17.26
C PHE A 137 14.48 10.20 -17.05
N VAL A 138 13.56 10.99 -17.59
CA VAL A 138 13.41 12.42 -17.35
C VAL A 138 12.02 12.65 -16.81
N GLY A 139 11.90 12.69 -15.48
CA GLY A 139 10.60 12.67 -14.82
C GLY A 139 9.91 11.31 -14.96
N LEU A 140 8.57 11.31 -14.94
CA LEU A 140 7.74 10.09 -14.88
C LEU A 140 7.16 9.64 -16.23
N SER A 141 7.32 10.44 -17.29
CA SER A 141 6.63 10.22 -18.57
C SER A 141 7.52 10.36 -19.80
N THR A 142 8.83 10.56 -19.62
CA THR A 142 9.75 10.74 -20.74
C THR A 142 11.01 9.94 -20.51
N ILE A 143 11.43 9.17 -21.51
CA ILE A 143 12.73 8.52 -21.55
C ILE A 143 13.67 9.29 -22.47
N LYS A 144 14.88 9.53 -21.98
CA LYS A 144 15.99 10.11 -22.72
C LYS A 144 16.90 9.00 -23.21
N ILE A 145 17.05 8.91 -24.52
CA ILE A 145 17.92 7.95 -25.20
C ILE A 145 19.07 8.71 -25.82
N ARG A 146 20.31 8.32 -25.52
CA ARG A 146 21.50 8.83 -26.20
C ARG A 146 22.08 7.76 -27.10
N VAL A 147 22.35 8.15 -28.33
CA VAL A 147 22.96 7.31 -29.36
C VAL A 147 24.30 7.93 -29.72
N SER A 148 25.38 7.15 -29.57
CA SER A 148 26.73 7.59 -29.94
C SER A 148 26.87 7.77 -31.44
N SER A 149 27.82 8.59 -31.89
CA SER A 149 28.16 8.70 -33.31
C SER A 149 28.62 7.35 -33.88
N ASN A 150 28.38 7.14 -35.17
CA ASN A 150 28.74 5.96 -35.92
C ASN A 150 29.58 6.33 -37.14
N ASN A 151 30.87 5.97 -37.13
CA ASN A 151 31.77 6.19 -38.26
C ASN A 151 32.01 4.93 -39.10
N LEU A 152 31.21 3.87 -38.87
CA LEU A 152 31.32 2.58 -39.54
C LEU A 152 30.10 2.35 -40.45
N MET A 153 29.76 1.08 -40.70
CA MET A 153 28.55 0.68 -41.40
C MET A 153 27.29 0.94 -40.57
N TRP A 154 26.13 0.84 -41.20
CA TRP A 154 24.84 0.87 -40.50
C TRP A 154 24.81 -0.14 -39.34
N ARG A 155 24.14 0.21 -38.25
CA ARG A 155 24.01 -0.62 -37.04
C ARG A 155 22.62 -0.48 -36.43
N HIS A 156 22.23 -1.46 -35.64
CA HIS A 156 20.93 -1.47 -34.98
C HIS A 156 21.03 -2.02 -33.56
N GLY A 157 20.10 -1.61 -32.72
CA GLY A 157 19.96 -2.05 -31.34
C GLY A 157 18.60 -1.62 -30.81
N PHE A 158 18.35 -1.79 -29.51
CA PHE A 158 17.09 -1.40 -28.90
C PHE A 158 17.27 -0.91 -27.46
N VAL A 159 16.29 -0.12 -27.03
CA VAL A 159 16.04 0.20 -25.62
C VAL A 159 14.80 -0.56 -25.18
N VAL A 160 14.86 -1.19 -24.02
CA VAL A 160 13.69 -1.78 -23.37
C VAL A 160 13.26 -0.86 -22.23
N ILE A 161 11.98 -0.54 -22.15
CA ILE A 161 11.37 0.12 -21.00
C ILE A 161 10.51 -0.90 -20.31
N TYR A 162 10.70 -1.06 -19.01
CA TYR A 162 9.93 -1.95 -18.17
C TYR A 162 8.99 -1.15 -17.27
N SER A 163 7.78 -1.66 -17.14
CA SER A 163 6.66 -1.14 -16.38
C SER A 163 6.09 -2.31 -15.59
N GLY A 164 6.63 -2.50 -14.38
CA GLY A 164 6.45 -3.75 -13.63
C GLY A 164 6.88 -4.97 -14.45
N ASN A 165 5.93 -5.86 -14.76
CA ASN A 165 6.13 -7.08 -15.53
C ASN A 165 5.93 -6.90 -17.05
N THR A 166 5.59 -5.69 -17.51
CA THR A 166 5.37 -5.41 -18.93
C THR A 166 6.58 -4.70 -19.52
N GLU A 167 7.01 -5.13 -20.71
CA GLU A 167 8.11 -4.51 -21.44
C GLU A 167 7.66 -3.86 -22.76
N LYS A 168 8.35 -2.79 -23.15
CA LYS A 168 8.22 -2.16 -24.46
C LYS A 168 9.59 -1.92 -25.07
N LYS A 169 9.75 -2.29 -26.35
CA LYS A 169 11.00 -2.10 -27.10
C LYS A 169 10.89 -0.89 -28.02
N ILE A 170 11.94 -0.07 -28.01
CA ILE A 170 12.17 0.99 -28.98
C ILE A 170 13.37 0.57 -29.82
N TYR A 171 13.14 0.29 -31.10
CA TYR A 171 14.17 -0.12 -32.05
C TYR A 171 14.92 1.10 -32.58
N ILE A 172 16.24 1.00 -32.61
CA ILE A 172 17.13 2.06 -33.08
C ILE A 172 17.87 1.56 -34.30
N TYR A 173 17.70 2.25 -35.43
CA TYR A 173 18.40 2.00 -36.69
C TYR A 173 19.27 3.21 -37.00
N GLN A 174 20.58 3.07 -36.87
CA GLN A 174 21.51 4.17 -37.07
C GLN A 174 22.32 3.99 -38.36
N ASP A 175 22.34 5.05 -39.17
CA ASP A 175 23.15 5.10 -40.38
C ASP A 175 24.64 5.03 -40.07
N GLY A 176 25.40 4.49 -41.03
CA GLY A 176 26.85 4.62 -41.06
C GLY A 176 27.29 5.97 -41.60
N ARG A 177 28.47 6.45 -41.22
CA ARG A 177 29.09 7.57 -41.94
C ARG A 177 29.78 6.99 -43.17
N ASP A 178 29.23 7.23 -44.34
CA ASP A 178 29.95 6.93 -45.58
C ASP A 178 31.14 7.90 -45.72
N LEU A 179 32.32 7.45 -45.28
CA LEU A 179 33.57 8.19 -45.39
C LEU A 179 34.03 8.34 -46.86
N ASN A 180 33.38 7.65 -47.79
CA ASN A 180 33.69 7.68 -49.22
C ASN A 180 32.64 8.41 -50.06
N SER A 181 31.56 8.96 -49.47
CA SER A 181 30.58 9.77 -50.20
C SER A 181 31.03 11.25 -50.29
N PRO A 182 31.23 11.79 -51.51
CA PRO A 182 31.60 13.20 -51.71
C PRO A 182 30.56 14.21 -51.21
N SER A 183 29.33 13.77 -50.87
CA SER A 183 28.24 14.66 -50.47
C SER A 183 28.40 15.25 -49.07
N SER A 184 29.34 14.76 -48.25
CA SER A 184 29.60 15.32 -46.91
C SER A 184 30.36 16.65 -46.89
N LEU A 185 30.88 17.11 -48.05
CA LEU A 185 31.61 18.37 -48.19
C LEU A 185 30.77 19.54 -48.72
N TRP A 186 29.54 19.31 -49.20
CA TRP A 186 28.73 20.36 -49.84
C TRP A 186 27.74 21.08 -48.91
N GLY A 187 27.62 20.67 -47.65
CA GLY A 187 26.71 21.28 -46.68
C GLY A 187 27.20 22.56 -45.98
N LYS A 188 28.29 23.19 -46.46
CA LYS A 188 28.89 24.37 -45.81
C LYS A 188 28.78 25.68 -46.59
N TYR A 189 28.04 25.70 -47.69
CA TYR A 189 27.81 26.92 -48.48
C TYR A 189 26.34 27.06 -48.88
N PHE A 190 25.43 27.20 -47.91
CA PHE A 190 24.15 27.90 -48.06
C PHE A 190 23.75 28.50 -46.72
#